data_AF-A0A5C1AKZ7-F1
#
_entry.id   AF-A0A5C1AKZ7-F1
#
_cell.length_a   1.000
_cell.length_b   1.000
_cell.length_c   1.000
_cell.angle_alpha   90.00
_cell.angle_beta   90.00
_cell.angle_gamma   90.00
#
_symmetry.space_group_name_H-M   'P 1'
#
loop_
_entity.id
_entity.type
_entity.pdbx_description
1 polymer ?
#
loop_
_entity_poly.entity_id
_entity_poly.type
_entity_poly.pdbx_seq_one_letter_code
_entity_poly.pdbx_strand_id
1 'polypeptide(L)'
;MDDLTETVRRERLVEINAQPGSREALEAAHGTVWTTHELRTEFEVIGFMAPVCVVRRRSDGRKGSVFFQHHPRFFFNFVPDGR
;
A
#
# COMPACT_ATOMS: atom_id res chain seq x y z
N MET A 1 -15.54 -3.52 22.83
CA MET A 1 -14.26 -2.80 22.83
C MET A 1 -14.11 -2.24 21.44
N ASP A 2 -14.15 -0.92 21.28
CA ASP A 2 -13.91 -0.29 19.98
C ASP A 2 -12.44 -0.56 19.63
N ASP A 3 -12.20 -1.30 18.54
CA ASP A 3 -10.84 -1.55 18.11
C ASP A 3 -10.30 -0.25 17.50
N LEU A 4 -9.53 0.49 18.29
CA LEU A 4 -8.97 1.79 17.89
C LEU A 4 -8.17 1.68 16.57
N THR A 5 -7.60 0.52 16.29
CA THR A 5 -6.86 0.23 15.05
C THR A 5 -7.78 0.22 13.83
N GLU A 6 -8.97 -0.38 13.94
CA GLU A 6 -9.99 -0.38 12.89
C GLU A 6 -10.51 1.03 12.58
N THR A 7 -10.71 1.86 13.60
CA THR A 7 -11.10 3.27 13.42
C THR A 7 -10.04 4.03 12.63
N VAL A 8 -8.77 3.94 13.06
CA VAL A 8 -7.64 4.57 12.34
C VAL A 8 -7.49 4.03 10.93
N ARG A 9 -7.67 2.71 10.71
CA ARG A 9 -7.59 2.11 9.37
C ARG A 9 -8.65 2.68 8.43
N ARG A 10 -9.88 2.87 8.91
CA ARG A 10 -10.98 3.45 8.12
C ARG A 10 -10.72 4.91 7.78
N GLU A 11 -10.24 5.70 8.74
CA GLU A 11 -9.86 7.10 8.50
C GLU A 11 -8.77 7.20 7.43
N ARG A 12 -7.73 6.35 7.53
CA ARG A 12 -6.66 6.27 6.51
C ARG A 12 -7.18 5.86 5.14
N LEU A 13 -8.12 4.92 5.08
CA LEU A 13 -8.75 4.52 3.81
C LEU A 13 -9.47 5.70 3.16
N VAL A 14 -10.19 6.51 3.94
CA VAL A 14 -10.88 7.70 3.43
C VAL A 14 -9.87 8.72 2.96
N GLU A 15 -8.84 9.02 3.75
CA GLU A 15 -7.78 9.98 3.41
C GLU A 15 -7.09 9.63 2.08
N ILE A 16 -6.64 8.37 1.93
CA ILE A 16 -5.94 7.90 0.73
C ILE A 16 -6.84 7.94 -0.51
N ASN A 17 -8.15 7.66 -0.38
CA ASN A 17 -9.06 7.69 -1.52
C ASN A 17 -9.69 9.08 -1.77
N ALA A 18 -9.65 10.00 -0.81
CA ALA A 18 -10.18 11.36 -0.93
C ALA A 18 -9.31 12.26 -1.82
N GLN A 19 -8.01 11.96 -1.90
CA GLN A 19 -7.11 12.49 -2.90
C GLN A 19 -6.77 11.37 -3.90
N PRO A 20 -7.62 11.11 -4.91
CA PRO A 20 -7.19 10.30 -6.04
C PRO A 20 -6.04 11.04 -6.74
N GLY A 21 -4.81 10.70 -6.36
CA GLY A 21 -3.61 11.28 -6.92
C GLY A 21 -3.37 10.76 -8.33
N SER A 22 -2.81 11.61 -9.18
CA SER A 22 -2.11 11.10 -10.36
C SER A 22 -0.87 10.31 -9.91
N ARG A 23 -0.37 9.41 -10.76
CA ARG A 23 0.82 8.61 -10.44
C ARG A 23 1.97 9.51 -10.01
N GLU A 24 2.15 10.63 -10.70
CA GLU A 24 3.22 11.61 -10.48
C GLU A 24 3.14 12.23 -9.07
N ALA A 25 1.93 12.52 -8.57
CA ALA A 25 1.75 13.08 -7.23
C ALA A 25 2.12 12.07 -6.14
N LEU A 26 1.73 10.80 -6.33
CA LEU A 26 2.11 9.72 -5.43
C LEU A 26 3.62 9.45 -5.50
N GLU A 27 4.22 9.52 -6.68
CA GLU A 27 5.66 9.33 -6.87
C GLU A 27 6.46 10.45 -6.19
N ALA A 28 6.00 11.69 -6.31
CA ALA A 28 6.61 12.83 -5.62
C ALA A 28 6.54 12.70 -4.08
N ALA A 29 5.47 12.10 -3.54
CA ALA A 29 5.27 11.96 -2.10
C ALA A 29 5.93 10.71 -1.49
N HIS A 30 5.98 9.60 -2.23
CA HIS A 30 6.33 8.28 -1.69
C HIS A 30 7.45 7.57 -2.44
N GLY A 31 7.98 8.17 -3.52
CA GLY A 31 9.00 7.56 -4.36
C GLY A 31 8.39 6.59 -5.36
N THR A 32 8.65 5.30 -5.21
CA THR A 32 8.17 4.32 -6.20
C THR A 32 6.67 4.06 -6.04
N VAL A 33 5.95 4.17 -7.16
CA VAL A 33 4.54 3.80 -7.27
C VAL A 33 4.40 2.66 -8.25
N TRP A 34 3.63 1.66 -7.85
CA TRP A 34 3.36 0.48 -8.66
C TRP A 34 1.88 0.43 -9.07
N THR A 35 1.64 0.11 -10.33
CA THR A 35 0.38 -0.47 -10.81
C THR A 35 0.22 -1.88 -10.25
N THR A 36 -0.98 -2.46 -10.39
CA THR A 36 -1.21 -3.88 -10.04
C THR A 36 -0.25 -4.84 -10.77
N HIS A 37 0.11 -4.53 -12.01
CA HIS A 37 1.03 -5.37 -12.78
C HIS A 37 2.46 -5.26 -12.26
N GLU A 38 2.98 -4.04 -12.12
CA GLU A 38 4.34 -3.80 -11.58
C GLU A 38 4.49 -4.36 -10.16
N LEU A 39 3.45 -4.22 -9.31
CA LEU A 39 3.46 -4.78 -7.96
C LEU A 39 3.65 -6.30 -7.99
N ARG A 40 2.96 -7.02 -8.89
CA ARG A 40 3.07 -8.49 -8.99
C ARG A 40 4.43 -8.95 -9.52
N THR A 41 5.09 -8.11 -10.33
CA THR A 41 6.45 -8.36 -10.82
C THR A 41 7.48 -8.23 -9.71
N GLU A 42 7.33 -7.24 -8.82
CA GLU A 42 8.31 -6.99 -7.74
C GLU A 42 7.99 -7.76 -6.45
N PHE A 43 6.72 -8.06 -6.22
CA PHE A 43 6.22 -8.61 -4.98
C PHE A 43 5.29 -9.80 -5.19
N GLU A 44 5.24 -10.65 -4.18
CA GLU A 44 4.19 -11.61 -3.97
C GLU A 44 3.19 -11.04 -2.95
N VAL A 45 1.91 -10.98 -3.30
CA VAL A 45 0.85 -10.52 -2.41
C VAL A 45 0.45 -11.66 -1.48
N ILE A 46 0.52 -11.43 -0.16
CA ILE A 46 0.26 -12.44 0.88
C ILE A 46 -1.07 -12.17 1.60
N GLY A 47 -1.48 -10.90 1.71
CA GLY A 47 -2.72 -10.53 2.37
C GLY A 47 -3.15 -9.12 2.03
N PHE A 48 -4.43 -8.81 2.25
CA PHE A 48 -4.96 -7.49 1.99
C PHE A 48 -5.95 -7.09 3.09
N MET A 49 -5.85 -5.83 3.51
CA MET A 49 -6.83 -5.18 4.36
C MET A 49 -6.74 -3.67 4.10
N ALA A 50 -7.64 -3.14 3.27
CA ALA A 50 -7.56 -1.78 2.77
C ALA A 50 -7.33 -0.75 3.91
N PRO A 51 -6.47 0.26 3.76
CA PRO A 51 -5.69 0.59 2.58
C PRO A 51 -4.34 -0.16 2.49
N VAL A 52 -4.14 -1.23 3.24
CA VAL A 52 -2.86 -1.93 3.36
C VAL A 52 -2.85 -3.26 2.59
N CYS A 53 -1.76 -3.54 1.90
CA CYS A 53 -1.49 -4.83 1.26
C CYS A 53 -0.19 -5.41 1.84
N VAL A 54 -0.25 -6.63 2.36
CA VAL A 54 0.91 -7.35 2.88
C VAL A 54 1.58 -8.09 1.71
N VAL A 55 2.87 -7.85 1.55
CA VAL A 55 3.66 -8.33 0.42
C VAL A 55 4.97 -8.95 0.86
N ARG A 56 5.53 -9.82 0.02
CA ARG A 56 6.91 -10.29 0.11
C ARG A 56 7.65 -9.86 -1.14
N ARG A 57 8.73 -9.10 -0.97
CA ARG A 57 9.58 -8.65 -2.09
C ARG A 57 10.30 -9.85 -2.68
N ARG A 58 10.24 -10.00 -4.00
CA ARG A 58 10.77 -11.17 -4.71
C ARG A 58 12.29 -11.19 -4.75
N SER A 59 12.94 -10.02 -4.80
CA SER A 59 14.39 -9.92 -4.94
C SER A 59 15.16 -10.42 -3.73
N ASP A 60 14.61 -10.31 -2.52
CA ASP A 60 15.29 -10.66 -1.27
C ASP A 60 14.40 -11.36 -0.22
N GLY A 61 13.16 -11.68 -0.58
CA GLY A 61 12.22 -12.40 0.29
C GLY A 61 11.71 -11.61 1.49
N ARG A 62 12.02 -10.31 1.61
CA ARG A 62 11.57 -9.51 2.78
C ARG A 62 10.07 -9.30 2.75
N LYS A 63 9.42 -9.64 3.86
CA LYS A 63 8.00 -9.34 4.10
C LYS A 63 7.84 -7.87 4.53
N GLY A 64 6.74 -7.27 4.14
CA GLY A 64 6.38 -5.92 4.51
C GLY A 64 4.97 -5.59 4.09
N SER A 65 4.66 -4.31 4.08
CA SER A 65 3.37 -3.79 3.65
C SER A 65 3.52 -2.59 2.74
N VAL A 66 2.56 -2.40 1.85
CA VAL A 66 2.38 -1.22 1.01
C VAL A 66 1.00 -0.63 1.27
N PHE A 67 0.85 0.68 1.06
CA PHE A 67 -0.47 1.28 0.95
C PHE A 67 -1.02 1.12 -0.46
N PHE A 68 -2.33 1.25 -0.63
CA PHE A 68 -2.96 1.35 -1.93
C PHE A 68 -4.18 2.28 -1.93
N GLN A 69 -4.35 3.01 -3.04
CA GLN A 69 -5.59 3.73 -3.36
C GLN A 69 -6.43 2.91 -4.34
N HIS A 70 -7.76 3.09 -4.36
CA HIS A 70 -8.64 2.26 -5.20
C HIS A 70 -8.82 2.76 -6.64
N HIS A 71 -8.74 4.07 -6.89
CA HIS A 71 -9.08 4.64 -8.19
C HIS A 71 -8.31 5.94 -8.48
N PRO A 72 -7.39 5.97 -9.47
CA PRO A 72 -6.78 4.82 -10.15
C PRO A 72 -6.01 3.91 -9.18
N ARG A 73 -6.00 2.59 -9.39
CA ARG A 73 -5.35 1.62 -8.48
C ARG A 73 -3.82 1.76 -8.52
N PHE A 74 -3.25 2.24 -7.42
CA PHE A 74 -1.80 2.34 -7.22
C PHE A 74 -1.40 1.82 -5.84
N PHE A 75 -0.18 1.30 -5.77
CA PHE A 75 0.47 0.82 -4.55
C PHE A 75 1.76 1.61 -4.33
N PHE A 76 2.10 1.90 -3.07
CA PHE A 76 3.24 2.76 -2.75
C PHE A 76 3.70 2.57 -1.30
N ASN A 77 4.82 3.22 -0.95
CA ASN A 77 5.36 3.27 0.41
C ASN A 77 5.59 1.88 1.04
N PHE A 78 6.45 1.07 0.42
CA PHE A 78 6.83 -0.22 0.98
C PHE A 78 7.58 -0.04 2.32
N VAL A 79 7.03 -0.63 3.38
CA VAL A 79 7.64 -0.68 4.70
C VAL A 79 7.95 -2.14 5.03
N PRO A 80 9.22 -2.54 5.18
CA PRO A 80 9.57 -3.89 5.60
C PRO A 80 9.08 -4.14 7.03
N ASP A 81 8.64 -5.37 7.31
CA ASP A 81 8.30 -5.79 8.67
C ASP A 81 9.56 -5.71 9.54
N GLY A 82 9.45 -5.08 10.72
CA GLY A 82 10.53 -5.04 11.70
C GLY A 82 10.79 -6.42 12.30
N ARG A 83 12.05 -6.79 12.43
CA ARG A 83 12.49 -7.94 13.22
C ARG A 83 12.90 -7.48 14.61
#